data_AF-A0A942SE16-F1
#
_entry.id   AF-A0A942SE16-F1
#
_cell.length_a   1.000
_cell.length_b   1.000
_cell.length_c   1.000
_cell.angle_alpha   90.00
_cell.angle_beta   90.00
_cell.angle_gamma   90.00
#
_symmetry.space_group_name_H-M   'P 1'
#
loop_
_entity.id
_entity.type
_entity.pdbx_description
1 polymer ?
#
loop_
_entity_poly.entity_id
_entity_poly.type
_entity_poly.pdbx_seq_one_letter_code
_entity_poly.pdbx_strand_id
1 'polypeptide(L)'
;MKKSLFTLIFWNLCTVLFLTSCQKNYAPEFNITHINEMKSMGFNTTNIKRFKENYIVENDIIIDVSKIHGINLSKVTQTSKANLIPNQAITNQPIVNKLSISVGIDPSVSADWITAITNAIQIWNTIPNFKLNFFLGSNNNSDIQISYSNIPGDEIAAGIFSNSGNVGSAIYIDPLKSTIDAGHRQLIITHEIGHTIGFRHTDLVSESGQYFQIAGTYPSNNIWPNPDPVSIMNRMSNQTNLLGRAFSRFDRIAIRNTYPLDEIQVPFYRYKNVGKHLYSTSWSELTTGNLGWTYEWAEGYVFSVARAGMSNIHRYWLPSQNDYFYTTNYNELGSGKWGYQYQGIIGFAPTNQISGSVPLYQFYLPNHGHFYTTEYGEGPSNGYTFERVVFYVMSN
;
A
#
# COMPACT_ATOMS: atom_id res chain seq x y z
N MET A 1 25.81 25.53 100.11
CA MET A 1 24.55 24.98 99.56
C MET A 1 24.46 25.32 98.08
N LYS A 2 24.28 24.29 97.22
CA LYS A 2 23.70 24.26 95.85
C LYS A 2 24.06 25.41 94.88
N LYS A 3 24.87 25.20 93.82
CA LYS A 3 24.64 24.50 92.53
C LYS A 3 24.60 25.53 91.37
N SER A 4 25.64 25.51 90.54
CA SER A 4 25.69 25.70 89.06
C SER A 4 24.45 26.24 88.35
N LEU A 5 24.63 27.21 87.43
CA LEU A 5 24.07 27.08 86.07
C LEU A 5 24.92 27.82 85.01
N PHE A 6 24.99 27.16 83.85
CA PHE A 6 25.82 27.36 82.67
C PHE A 6 25.21 28.40 81.68
N THR A 7 25.83 28.47 80.49
CA THR A 7 25.33 28.89 79.15
C THR A 7 25.38 30.38 78.76
N LEU A 8 25.75 30.79 77.54
CA LEU A 8 26.33 30.13 76.35
C LEU A 8 26.84 31.25 75.40
N ILE A 9 27.96 31.00 74.73
CA ILE A 9 28.57 31.84 73.67
C ILE A 9 27.84 31.58 72.34
N PHE A 10 27.47 32.64 71.61
CA PHE A 10 27.01 32.56 70.22
C PHE A 10 28.17 32.93 69.28
N TRP A 11 28.67 31.96 68.52
CA TRP A 11 29.60 32.17 67.41
C TRP A 11 28.88 31.86 66.10
N ASN A 12 28.85 32.85 65.20
CA ASN A 12 28.30 32.75 63.86
C ASN A 12 29.22 31.88 62.99
N LEU A 13 28.73 30.73 62.53
CA LEU A 13 29.38 29.95 61.48
C LEU A 13 28.43 29.85 60.27
N CYS A 14 28.67 30.71 59.26
CA CYS A 14 28.02 30.62 57.95
C CYS A 14 28.44 29.31 57.27
N THR A 15 27.52 28.35 57.21
CA THR A 15 27.66 27.13 56.41
C THR A 15 27.07 27.41 55.02
N VAL A 16 27.95 27.50 54.02
CA VAL A 16 27.56 27.53 52.61
C VAL A 16 27.14 26.11 52.21
N LEU A 17 25.84 25.87 52.16
CA LEU A 17 25.24 24.66 51.59
C LEU A 17 25.33 24.74 50.05
N PHE A 18 26.26 23.97 49.47
CA PHE A 18 26.20 23.63 48.05
C PHE A 18 25.00 22.72 47.80
N LEU A 19 23.88 23.30 47.39
CA LEU A 19 22.76 22.54 46.82
C LEU A 19 23.15 22.06 45.42
N THR A 20 23.59 20.82 45.32
CA THR A 20 23.64 20.12 44.04
C THR A 20 22.21 19.85 43.59
N SER A 21 21.71 20.69 42.69
CA SER A 21 20.47 20.45 41.96
C SER A 21 20.68 19.23 41.06
N CYS A 22 20.34 18.04 41.55
CA CYS A 22 20.03 16.90 40.71
C CYS A 22 18.79 17.27 39.88
N GLN A 23 18.99 17.85 38.70
CA GLN A 23 17.94 17.84 37.68
C GLN A 23 17.69 16.37 37.35
N LYS A 24 16.56 15.84 37.83
CA LYS A 24 16.01 14.62 37.26
C LYS A 24 15.88 14.89 35.77
N ASN A 25 16.72 14.24 34.95
CA ASN A 25 16.56 14.20 33.51
C ASN A 25 15.25 13.46 33.21
N TYR A 26 14.14 14.18 33.29
CA TYR A 26 12.90 13.74 32.67
C TYR A 26 13.22 13.57 31.19
N ALA A 27 12.91 12.39 30.64
CA ALA A 27 12.92 12.22 29.20
C ALA A 27 12.11 13.38 28.60
N PRO A 28 12.63 14.08 27.56
CA PRO A 28 11.95 15.25 27.04
C PRO A 28 10.52 14.90 26.68
N GLU A 29 9.57 15.71 27.15
CA GLU A 29 8.14 15.52 26.90
C GLU A 29 7.88 15.50 25.40
N PHE A 30 6.95 14.67 24.91
CA PHE A 30 6.63 14.61 23.49
C PHE A 30 6.23 15.99 22.97
N ASN A 31 6.71 16.39 21.79
CA ASN A 31 6.33 17.65 21.19
C ASN A 31 4.90 17.54 20.64
N ILE A 32 3.96 18.23 21.28
CA ILE A 32 2.54 18.20 20.91
C ILE A 32 2.29 18.70 19.49
N THR A 33 3.12 19.62 18.99
CA THR A 33 3.02 20.13 17.61
C THR A 33 3.29 19.01 16.61
N HIS A 34 4.36 18.23 16.83
CA HIS A 34 4.68 17.09 15.98
C HIS A 34 3.55 16.04 16.01
N ILE A 35 3.01 15.75 17.20
CA ILE A 35 1.87 14.82 17.35
C ILE A 35 0.66 15.30 16.52
N ASN A 36 0.31 16.58 16.62
CA ASN A 36 -0.82 17.13 15.88
C ASN A 36 -0.59 17.10 14.36
N GLU A 37 0.62 17.36 13.89
CA GLU A 37 0.99 17.24 12.47
C GLU A 37 0.85 15.79 11.99
N MET A 38 1.37 14.80 12.73
CA MET A 38 1.20 13.38 12.41
C MET A 38 -0.27 12.95 12.37
N LYS A 39 -1.10 13.44 13.31
CA LYS A 39 -2.54 13.22 13.29
C LYS A 39 -3.20 13.85 12.07
N SER A 40 -2.78 15.05 11.67
CA SER A 40 -3.29 15.73 10.47
C SER A 40 -2.95 14.98 9.17
N MET A 41 -1.85 14.24 9.17
CA MET A 41 -1.46 13.29 8.12
C MET A 41 -2.19 11.94 8.22
N GLY A 42 -3.05 11.76 9.23
CA GLY A 42 -3.87 10.56 9.44
C GLY A 42 -3.15 9.40 10.13
N PHE A 43 -2.00 9.62 10.78
CA PHE A 43 -1.32 8.58 11.56
C PHE A 43 -1.97 8.36 12.91
N ASN A 44 -1.97 7.11 13.37
CA ASN A 44 -2.28 6.75 14.74
C ASN A 44 -1.05 6.95 15.63
N THR A 45 -1.19 7.82 16.63
CA THR A 45 -0.17 8.25 17.58
C THR A 45 -0.35 7.67 18.98
N THR A 46 -1.34 6.79 19.19
CA THR A 46 -1.67 6.24 20.53
C THR A 46 -0.48 5.54 21.19
N ASN A 47 0.32 4.80 20.42
CA ASN A 47 1.51 4.08 20.89
C ASN A 47 2.81 4.67 20.32
N ILE A 48 2.85 6.00 20.17
CA ILE A 48 4.01 6.69 19.62
C ILE A 48 5.26 6.48 20.48
N LYS A 49 6.40 6.23 19.84
CA LYS A 49 7.71 6.06 20.49
C LYS A 49 8.71 7.08 19.97
N ARG A 50 9.62 7.54 20.82
CA ARG A 50 10.78 8.34 20.40
C ARG A 50 11.84 7.43 19.78
N PHE A 51 12.42 7.85 18.67
CA PHE A 51 13.53 7.16 18.05
C PHE A 51 14.50 8.18 17.45
N LYS A 52 15.67 8.33 18.08
CA LYS A 52 16.63 9.42 17.77
C LYS A 52 15.90 10.78 17.88
N GLU A 53 16.01 11.63 16.86
CA GLU A 53 15.28 12.91 16.77
C GLU A 53 13.84 12.76 16.22
N ASN A 54 13.45 11.54 15.83
CA ASN A 54 12.19 11.24 15.14
C ASN A 54 11.19 10.50 16.05
N TYR A 55 10.03 10.17 15.47
CA TYR A 55 9.03 9.32 16.12
C TYR A 55 8.74 8.07 15.31
N ILE A 56 8.40 6.99 16.02
CA ILE A 56 7.82 5.78 15.45
C ILE A 56 6.33 5.80 15.77
N VAL A 57 5.51 5.65 14.74
CA VAL A 57 4.05 5.49 14.80
C VAL A 57 3.67 4.17 14.18
N GLU A 58 2.52 3.63 14.56
CA GLU A 58 1.97 2.39 13.97
C GLU A 58 2.89 1.16 14.02
N ASN A 59 3.90 1.22 14.89
CA ASN A 59 4.90 0.21 15.26
C ASN A 59 6.25 0.32 14.55
N ASP A 60 6.28 0.42 13.22
CA ASP A 60 7.47 0.36 12.36
C ASP A 60 7.63 1.57 11.43
N ILE A 61 6.66 2.50 11.42
CA ILE A 61 6.72 3.70 10.57
C ILE A 61 7.45 4.82 11.30
N ILE A 62 8.62 5.21 10.79
CA ILE A 62 9.38 6.35 11.31
C ILE A 62 8.95 7.63 10.58
N ILE A 63 8.56 8.64 11.34
CA ILE A 63 8.24 9.98 10.84
C ILE A 63 9.45 10.90 11.04
N ASP A 64 10.03 11.36 9.93
CA ASP A 64 11.09 12.37 9.92
C ASP A 64 10.51 13.76 10.25
N VAL A 65 10.63 14.16 11.51
CA VAL A 65 10.00 15.39 12.02
C VAL A 65 10.62 16.66 11.43
N SER A 66 11.83 16.58 10.86
CA SER A 66 12.42 17.73 10.16
C SER A 66 11.65 18.10 8.89
N LYS A 67 10.81 17.19 8.38
CA LYS A 67 10.09 17.33 7.11
C LYS A 67 8.57 17.45 7.27
N ILE A 68 8.01 17.30 8.48
CA ILE A 68 6.54 17.31 8.68
C ILE A 68 5.93 18.72 8.73
N HIS A 69 6.76 19.77 8.89
CA HIS A 69 6.28 21.14 8.96
C HIS A 69 5.86 21.66 7.57
N GLY A 70 4.60 22.11 7.44
CA GLY A 70 4.16 22.90 6.29
C GLY A 70 3.10 22.27 5.38
N ILE A 71 2.43 21.19 5.78
CA ILE A 71 1.23 20.72 5.06
C ILE A 71 0.08 21.70 5.30
N ASN A 72 -0.01 22.73 4.45
CA ASN A 72 -1.23 23.53 4.30
C ASN A 72 -2.31 22.63 3.70
N LEU A 73 -3.12 22.01 4.56
CA LEU A 73 -4.35 21.27 4.19
C LEU A 73 -5.41 22.15 3.48
N SER A 74 -5.18 23.45 3.40
CA SER A 74 -6.00 24.45 2.72
C SER A 74 -5.73 24.50 1.21
N LYS A 75 -5.91 23.37 0.48
CA LYS A 75 -6.17 23.39 -0.98
C LYS A 75 -6.59 22.07 -1.64
N VAL A 76 -7.05 21.04 -0.91
CA VAL A 76 -7.77 19.93 -1.56
C VAL A 76 -9.25 20.26 -1.59
N THR A 77 -9.63 21.22 -2.44
CA THR A 77 -11.02 21.34 -2.87
C THR A 77 -11.37 20.08 -3.65
N GLN A 78 -12.34 19.31 -3.16
CA GLN A 78 -13.15 18.41 -3.97
C GLN A 78 -13.79 19.22 -5.09
N THR A 79 -13.08 19.45 -6.20
CA THR A 79 -13.71 19.93 -7.41
C THR A 79 -14.27 18.73 -8.15
N SER A 80 -15.55 18.50 -7.89
CA SER A 80 -16.46 17.93 -8.85
C SER A 80 -16.24 18.57 -10.23
N LYS A 81 -15.85 17.76 -11.22
CA LYS A 81 -16.39 17.72 -12.60
C LYS A 81 -15.42 17.05 -13.58
N ALA A 82 -15.93 15.96 -14.17
CA ALA A 82 -15.75 15.48 -15.53
C ALA A 82 -14.33 15.42 -16.14
N ASN A 83 -13.90 14.19 -16.45
CA ASN A 83 -12.83 13.81 -17.37
C ASN A 83 -11.38 13.84 -16.87
N LEU A 84 -11.15 13.66 -15.57
CA LEU A 84 -9.84 13.24 -15.05
C LEU A 84 -9.85 11.73 -14.84
N ILE A 85 -8.76 11.06 -15.22
CA ILE A 85 -8.53 9.63 -14.92
C ILE A 85 -8.83 9.42 -13.43
N PRO A 86 -9.84 8.61 -13.04
CA PRO A 86 -10.34 8.55 -11.66
C PRO A 86 -9.32 8.08 -10.60
N ASN A 87 -8.11 7.69 -10.98
CA ASN A 87 -7.18 6.99 -10.10
C ASN A 87 -6.26 7.88 -9.23
N GLN A 88 -6.31 9.20 -9.34
CA GLN A 88 -5.38 10.08 -8.60
C GLN A 88 -6.02 11.01 -7.54
N ALA A 89 -7.35 11.06 -7.44
CA ALA A 89 -8.01 12.09 -6.62
C ALA A 89 -8.27 11.70 -5.14
N ILE A 90 -7.82 10.54 -4.66
CA ILE A 90 -8.13 10.06 -3.29
C ILE A 90 -6.89 9.74 -2.44
N THR A 91 -5.68 9.74 -2.99
CA THR A 91 -4.50 9.41 -2.19
C THR A 91 -3.81 10.68 -1.70
N ASN A 92 -4.09 11.09 -0.46
CA ASN A 92 -3.18 11.91 0.37
C ASN A 92 -1.82 11.18 0.63
N GLN A 93 -1.42 10.24 -0.23
CA GLN A 93 -0.17 9.54 -0.16
C GLN A 93 0.91 10.46 -0.72
N PRO A 94 2.01 10.71 0.01
CA PRO A 94 3.13 11.47 -0.52
C PRO A 94 3.83 10.65 -1.61
N ILE A 95 3.32 10.73 -2.84
CA ILE A 95 3.88 10.09 -4.03
C ILE A 95 5.30 10.59 -4.22
N VAL A 96 6.26 9.68 -4.31
CA VAL A 96 7.66 10.01 -4.55
C VAL A 96 7.86 10.51 -5.99
N ASN A 97 8.64 11.59 -6.14
CA ASN A 97 8.96 12.18 -7.46
C ASN A 97 10.16 11.53 -8.16
N LYS A 98 11.02 10.82 -7.42
CA LYS A 98 12.23 10.17 -7.94
C LYS A 98 11.91 8.79 -8.53
N LEU A 99 12.29 8.56 -9.79
CA LEU A 99 12.00 7.32 -10.52
C LEU A 99 12.98 6.17 -10.21
N SER A 100 14.27 6.48 -10.13
CA SER A 100 15.32 5.50 -9.84
C SER A 100 15.83 5.71 -8.42
N ILE A 101 15.61 4.71 -7.56
CA ILE A 101 15.87 4.79 -6.13
C ILE A 101 17.03 3.87 -5.78
N SER A 102 18.12 4.46 -5.29
CA SER A 102 19.29 3.74 -4.83
C SER A 102 19.12 3.24 -3.39
N VAL A 103 19.48 1.98 -3.15
CA VAL A 103 19.46 1.35 -1.83
C VAL A 103 20.89 1.05 -1.41
N GLY A 104 21.36 1.74 -0.38
CA GLY A 104 22.69 1.59 0.19
C GLY A 104 22.64 0.70 1.42
N ILE A 105 23.67 -0.13 1.59
CA ILE A 105 23.76 -1.04 2.73
C ILE A 105 25.00 -0.67 3.55
N ASP A 106 24.80 -0.38 4.83
CA ASP A 106 25.90 -0.14 5.75
C ASP A 106 26.80 -1.39 5.83
N PRO A 107 28.14 -1.26 5.80
CA PRO A 107 29.07 -2.39 5.81
C PRO A 107 28.94 -3.33 7.02
N SER A 108 28.33 -2.89 8.13
CA SER A 108 28.12 -3.71 9.32
C SER A 108 26.94 -4.68 9.19
N VAL A 109 26.06 -4.50 8.21
CA VAL A 109 24.89 -5.36 7.98
C VAL A 109 25.34 -6.78 7.60
N SER A 110 24.76 -7.80 8.25
CA SER A 110 25.18 -9.19 8.03
C SER A 110 24.86 -9.69 6.62
N ALA A 111 25.61 -10.69 6.14
CA ALA A 111 25.42 -11.30 4.82
C ALA A 111 23.99 -11.84 4.60
N ASP A 112 23.36 -12.33 5.68
CA ASP A 112 21.98 -12.77 5.70
C ASP A 112 21.00 -11.64 5.37
N TRP A 113 21.17 -10.48 5.99
CA TRP A 113 20.34 -9.31 5.70
C TRP A 113 20.65 -8.71 4.34
N ILE A 114 21.93 -8.70 3.91
CA ILE A 114 22.30 -8.30 2.54
C ILE A 114 21.53 -9.13 1.51
N THR A 115 21.49 -10.46 1.68
CA THR A 115 20.74 -11.35 0.79
C THR A 115 19.25 -10.98 0.76
N ALA A 116 18.62 -10.79 1.92
CA ALA A 116 17.22 -10.39 2.01
C ALA A 116 16.93 -9.04 1.33
N ILE A 117 17.82 -8.06 1.50
CA ILE A 117 17.72 -6.74 0.85
C ILE A 117 17.82 -6.88 -0.67
N THR A 118 18.79 -7.66 -1.16
CA THR A 118 18.94 -7.86 -2.61
C THR A 118 17.73 -8.54 -3.23
N ASN A 119 17.13 -9.51 -2.55
CA ASN A 119 15.91 -10.17 -3.00
C ASN A 119 14.71 -9.23 -2.97
N ALA A 120 14.56 -8.41 -1.92
CA ALA A 120 13.48 -7.43 -1.82
C ALA A 120 13.51 -6.43 -2.99
N ILE A 121 14.70 -5.93 -3.36
CA ILE A 121 14.89 -5.06 -4.53
C ILE A 121 14.42 -5.77 -5.81
N GLN A 122 14.82 -7.04 -6.00
CA GLN A 122 14.41 -7.81 -7.17
C GLN A 122 12.87 -7.99 -7.22
N ILE A 123 12.25 -8.29 -6.08
CA ILE A 123 10.79 -8.48 -5.96
C ILE A 123 10.04 -7.21 -6.36
N TRP A 124 10.44 -6.04 -5.87
CA TRP A 124 9.85 -4.76 -6.28
C TRP A 124 9.96 -4.51 -7.79
N ASN A 125 11.10 -4.84 -8.38
CA ASN A 125 11.33 -4.65 -9.82
C ASN A 125 10.64 -5.71 -10.70
N THR A 126 10.00 -6.73 -10.13
CA THR A 126 9.22 -7.71 -10.91
C THR A 126 7.80 -7.23 -11.23
N ILE A 127 7.34 -6.14 -10.60
CA ILE A 127 5.96 -5.66 -10.75
C ILE A 127 5.77 -5.06 -12.15
N PRO A 128 4.82 -5.58 -12.95
CA PRO A 128 4.53 -5.03 -14.27
C PRO A 128 3.95 -3.62 -14.17
N ASN A 129 4.30 -2.76 -15.13
CA ASN A 129 3.79 -1.38 -15.20
C ASN A 129 4.08 -0.53 -13.95
N PHE A 130 5.14 -0.84 -13.20
CA PHE A 130 5.57 -0.06 -12.05
C PHE A 130 6.58 1.02 -12.47
N LYS A 131 6.31 2.27 -12.09
CA LYS A 131 7.06 3.45 -12.51
C LYS A 131 8.43 3.58 -11.86
N LEU A 132 8.56 3.09 -10.62
CA LEU A 132 9.79 3.20 -9.86
C LEU A 132 10.69 1.99 -10.13
N ASN A 133 11.99 2.19 -10.01
CA ASN A 133 12.98 1.14 -10.11
C ASN A 133 13.99 1.25 -8.97
N PHE A 134 14.19 0.16 -8.24
CA PHE A 134 15.16 0.06 -7.16
C PHE A 134 16.46 -0.57 -7.64
N PHE A 135 17.59 -0.12 -7.12
CA PHE A 135 18.89 -0.73 -7.42
C PHE A 135 19.84 -0.58 -6.25
N LEU A 136 20.83 -1.47 -6.15
CA LEU A 136 21.88 -1.34 -5.15
C LEU A 136 22.75 -0.12 -5.48
N GLY A 137 22.81 0.82 -4.54
CA GLY A 137 23.66 2.00 -4.60
C GLY A 137 24.98 1.82 -3.87
N SER A 138 25.67 2.92 -3.63
CA SER A 138 26.85 2.94 -2.76
C SER A 138 26.46 2.68 -1.30
N ASN A 139 27.40 2.10 -0.54
CA ASN A 139 27.22 1.78 0.89
C ASN A 139 26.87 3.01 1.75
N ASN A 140 27.20 4.21 1.28
CA ASN A 140 26.82 5.48 1.88
C ASN A 140 26.22 6.38 0.79
N ASN A 141 25.36 7.33 1.18
CA ASN A 141 24.78 8.34 0.27
C ASN A 141 23.85 7.78 -0.82
N SER A 142 23.18 6.67 -0.53
CA SER A 142 22.04 6.20 -1.33
C SER A 142 20.74 6.87 -0.87
N ASP A 143 19.69 6.79 -1.70
CA ASP A 143 18.37 7.35 -1.37
C ASP A 143 17.75 6.71 -0.14
N ILE A 144 17.86 5.38 -0.04
CA ILE A 144 17.47 4.60 1.13
C ILE A 144 18.74 4.00 1.71
N GLN A 145 19.10 4.39 2.94
CA GLN A 145 20.21 3.79 3.67
C GLN A 145 19.72 2.72 4.65
N ILE A 146 20.19 1.48 4.50
CA ILE A 146 19.86 0.37 5.39
C ILE A 146 21.01 0.13 6.38
N SER A 147 20.71 0.12 7.68
CA SER A 147 21.71 -0.01 8.74
C SER A 147 21.14 -0.66 10.00
N TYR A 148 22.00 -1.11 10.92
CA TYR A 148 21.57 -1.54 12.24
C TYR A 148 21.30 -0.37 13.18
N SER A 149 20.23 -0.46 13.97
CA SER A 149 19.96 0.45 15.08
C SER A 149 19.02 -0.22 16.08
N ASN A 150 19.23 0.00 17.38
CA ASN A 150 18.28 -0.45 18.40
C ASN A 150 16.99 0.36 18.29
N ILE A 151 15.91 -0.26 17.80
CA ILE A 151 14.60 0.35 17.60
C ILE A 151 13.66 0.00 18.77
N PRO A 152 12.88 0.95 19.29
CA PRO A 152 12.03 0.72 20.45
C PRO A 152 10.79 -0.13 20.12
N GLY A 153 10.47 -1.07 21.00
CA GLY A 153 9.31 -1.99 20.87
C GLY A 153 9.73 -3.35 20.34
N ASP A 154 8.78 -4.07 19.73
CA ASP A 154 8.97 -5.47 19.35
C ASP A 154 9.26 -5.69 17.86
N GLU A 155 9.15 -4.63 17.04
CA GLU A 155 9.40 -4.72 15.60
C GLU A 155 10.87 -4.99 15.27
N ILE A 156 11.10 -5.74 14.20
CA ILE A 156 12.44 -6.19 13.76
C ILE A 156 13.12 -5.15 12.87
N ALA A 157 12.33 -4.40 12.10
CA ALA A 157 12.80 -3.27 11.33
C ALA A 157 11.81 -2.11 11.41
N ALA A 158 12.25 -0.94 10.97
CA ALA A 158 11.43 0.24 10.86
C ALA A 158 11.97 1.17 9.75
N GLY A 159 11.09 1.66 8.90
CA GLY A 159 11.38 2.47 7.72
C GLY A 159 10.97 3.93 7.91
N ILE A 160 11.80 4.86 7.44
CA ILE A 160 11.37 6.27 7.33
C ILE A 160 10.28 6.35 6.26
N PHE A 161 9.15 6.93 6.63
CA PHE A 161 8.03 7.12 5.71
C PHE A 161 8.38 8.18 4.65
N SER A 162 7.94 7.98 3.41
CA SER A 162 8.05 9.03 2.38
C SER A 162 7.33 10.30 2.81
N ASN A 163 7.83 11.47 2.42
CA ASN A 163 7.18 12.72 2.78
C ASN A 163 7.40 13.80 1.71
N SER A 164 6.32 14.50 1.36
CA SER A 164 6.33 15.67 0.48
C SER A 164 7.08 15.42 -0.85
N GLY A 165 6.87 14.25 -1.44
CA GLY A 165 7.50 13.86 -2.71
C GLY A 165 8.89 13.25 -2.60
N ASN A 166 9.44 13.12 -1.39
CA ASN A 166 10.75 12.54 -1.15
C ASN A 166 10.64 11.08 -0.69
N VAL A 167 11.59 10.26 -1.14
CA VAL A 167 11.80 8.90 -0.64
C VAL A 167 12.14 8.97 0.86
N GLY A 168 11.62 8.03 1.63
CA GLY A 168 12.05 7.79 3.00
C GLY A 168 13.51 7.38 3.07
N SER A 169 14.33 8.14 3.80
CA SER A 169 15.78 8.09 3.61
C SER A 169 16.50 6.90 4.24
N ALA A 170 15.83 6.10 5.07
CA ALA A 170 16.48 5.00 5.78
C ALA A 170 15.53 3.87 6.19
N ILE A 171 16.10 2.69 6.35
CA ILE A 171 15.50 1.54 7.03
C ILE A 171 16.47 1.09 8.11
N TYR A 172 15.96 0.87 9.32
CA TYR A 172 16.74 0.40 10.46
C TYR A 172 16.34 -1.01 10.82
N ILE A 173 17.33 -1.90 10.96
CA ILE A 173 17.14 -3.26 11.44
C ILE A 173 17.58 -3.33 12.89
N ASP A 174 16.80 -3.97 13.75
CA ASP A 174 17.20 -4.22 15.14
C ASP A 174 18.22 -5.36 15.20
N PRO A 175 19.49 -5.09 15.59
CA PRO A 175 20.48 -6.16 15.72
C PRO A 175 20.14 -7.14 16.86
N LEU A 176 19.26 -6.78 17.80
CA LEU A 176 18.86 -7.63 18.92
C LEU A 176 17.76 -8.63 18.55
N LYS A 177 17.10 -8.46 17.40
CA LYS A 177 15.98 -9.29 16.93
C LYS A 177 16.30 -10.05 15.65
N SER A 178 17.57 -10.41 15.46
CA SER A 178 18.09 -10.93 14.19
C SER A 178 17.85 -12.42 13.93
N THR A 179 17.33 -13.18 14.91
CA THR A 179 17.17 -14.65 14.78
C THR A 179 15.85 -15.00 14.11
N ILE A 180 15.80 -14.81 12.80
CA ILE A 180 14.66 -15.15 11.93
C ILE A 180 15.14 -15.78 10.63
N ASP A 181 14.32 -16.64 10.04
CA ASP A 181 14.67 -17.30 8.78
C ASP A 181 14.74 -16.31 7.60
N ALA A 182 15.31 -16.78 6.49
CA ALA A 182 15.56 -15.97 5.31
C ALA A 182 14.26 -15.41 4.68
N GLY A 183 13.16 -16.17 4.72
CA GLY A 183 11.89 -15.74 4.17
C GLY A 183 11.28 -14.59 4.97
N HIS A 184 11.37 -14.64 6.30
CA HIS A 184 10.91 -13.53 7.15
C HIS A 184 11.76 -12.27 6.94
N ARG A 185 13.09 -12.38 6.84
CA ARG A 185 13.96 -11.22 6.56
C ARG A 185 13.59 -10.53 5.25
N GLN A 186 13.38 -11.31 4.19
CA GLN A 186 12.98 -10.78 2.89
C GLN A 186 11.61 -10.08 2.96
N LEU A 187 10.64 -10.70 3.63
CA LEU A 187 9.31 -10.11 3.83
C LEU A 187 9.42 -8.75 4.53
N ILE A 188 10.21 -8.67 5.60
CA ILE A 188 10.41 -7.45 6.37
C ILE A 188 11.02 -6.35 5.50
N ILE A 189 12.13 -6.60 4.81
CA ILE A 189 12.73 -5.54 4.00
C ILE A 189 11.81 -5.12 2.85
N THR A 190 11.07 -6.05 2.26
CA THR A 190 10.11 -5.72 1.19
C THR A 190 8.99 -4.82 1.72
N HIS A 191 8.49 -5.08 2.94
CA HIS A 191 7.54 -4.24 3.67
C HIS A 191 8.10 -2.83 3.92
N GLU A 192 9.30 -2.75 4.51
CA GLU A 192 9.91 -1.46 4.87
C GLU A 192 10.19 -0.58 3.65
N ILE A 193 10.59 -1.16 2.51
CA ILE A 193 10.71 -0.41 1.25
C ILE A 193 9.36 0.21 0.86
N GLY A 194 8.24 -0.47 1.12
CA GLY A 194 6.89 0.07 0.91
C GLY A 194 6.65 1.38 1.67
N HIS A 195 7.05 1.44 2.95
CA HIS A 195 6.96 2.68 3.74
C HIS A 195 7.80 3.81 3.16
N THR A 196 9.01 3.51 2.65
CA THR A 196 9.88 4.53 2.04
C THR A 196 9.30 5.20 0.80
N ILE A 197 8.26 4.62 0.20
CA ILE A 197 7.54 5.16 -0.95
C ILE A 197 6.05 5.43 -0.66
N GLY A 198 5.65 5.44 0.62
CA GLY A 198 4.36 5.96 1.03
C GLY A 198 3.25 4.94 1.18
N PHE A 199 3.53 3.64 1.12
CA PHE A 199 2.53 2.65 1.52
C PHE A 199 2.43 2.57 3.04
N ARG A 200 1.21 2.60 3.56
CA ARG A 200 0.90 2.39 4.99
C ARG A 200 0.34 0.99 5.19
N HIS A 201 0.13 0.62 6.45
CA HIS A 201 -0.45 -0.68 6.74
C HIS A 201 -1.87 -0.83 6.21
N THR A 202 -2.16 -1.98 5.62
CA THR A 202 -3.46 -2.31 5.00
C THR A 202 -4.49 -2.84 5.98
N ASP A 203 -4.08 -3.26 7.18
CA ASP A 203 -4.94 -3.82 8.23
C ASP A 203 -5.33 -2.78 9.30
N LEU A 204 -5.07 -1.49 9.05
CA LEU A 204 -5.33 -0.41 10.02
C LEU A 204 -6.40 0.59 9.64
N VAL A 205 -7.00 1.11 10.71
CA VAL A 205 -7.88 2.27 10.74
C VAL A 205 -7.11 3.44 11.33
N SER A 206 -7.20 4.64 10.72
CA SER A 206 -6.66 5.86 11.34
C SER A 206 -7.40 6.21 12.64
N GLU A 207 -6.80 7.07 13.48
CA GLU A 207 -7.48 7.62 14.66
C GLU A 207 -8.81 8.33 14.33
N SER A 208 -8.92 8.88 13.13
CA SER A 208 -10.13 9.59 12.67
C SER A 208 -11.22 8.67 12.11
N GLY A 209 -10.98 7.35 12.07
CA GLY A 209 -11.88 6.40 11.40
C GLY A 209 -11.87 6.50 9.87
N GLN A 210 -11.07 7.40 9.29
CA GLN A 210 -10.91 7.54 7.84
C GLN A 210 -9.79 6.66 7.31
N TYR A 211 -10.01 6.07 6.14
CA TYR A 211 -9.12 5.10 5.53
C TYR A 211 -8.35 5.69 4.36
N PHE A 212 -7.07 5.33 4.24
CA PHE A 212 -6.30 5.60 3.03
C PHE A 212 -6.64 4.52 2.01
N GLN A 213 -7.70 4.74 1.25
CA GLN A 213 -8.11 3.80 0.21
C GLN A 213 -7.38 4.11 -1.10
N ILE A 214 -6.73 3.08 -1.65
CA ILE A 214 -6.25 3.10 -3.03
C ILE A 214 -7.35 2.51 -3.92
N ALA A 215 -7.64 3.16 -5.05
CA ALA A 215 -8.64 2.64 -5.98
C ALA A 215 -8.32 1.18 -6.36
N GLY A 216 -9.32 0.30 -6.43
CA GLY A 216 -9.09 -1.12 -6.72
C GLY A 216 -8.61 -1.97 -5.54
N THR A 217 -8.36 -1.39 -4.37
CA THR A 217 -8.16 -2.18 -3.14
C THR A 217 -9.43 -2.14 -2.31
N TYR A 218 -9.63 -3.19 -1.52
CA TYR A 218 -10.64 -3.13 -0.49
C TYR A 218 -10.29 -2.03 0.52
N PRO A 219 -11.29 -1.32 1.04
CA PRO A 219 -11.09 -0.40 2.13
C PRO A 219 -10.69 -1.22 3.35
N SER A 220 -9.74 -0.75 4.17
CA SER A 220 -9.39 -1.40 5.44
C SER A 220 -10.50 -1.24 6.51
N ASN A 221 -11.75 -1.03 6.06
CA ASN A 221 -12.91 -0.66 6.83
C ASN A 221 -13.64 -1.81 7.53
N ASN A 222 -13.12 -3.03 7.44
CA ASN A 222 -13.59 -4.13 8.25
C ASN A 222 -12.43 -4.63 9.11
N ILE A 223 -12.49 -4.27 10.39
CA ILE A 223 -11.97 -5.15 11.43
C ILE A 223 -12.79 -6.43 11.30
N TRP A 224 -12.23 -7.37 10.53
CA TRP A 224 -12.66 -8.73 10.30
C TRP A 224 -13.70 -9.02 9.20
N PRO A 225 -13.34 -9.93 8.26
CA PRO A 225 -11.98 -10.38 7.96
C PRO A 225 -11.17 -9.26 7.26
N ASN A 226 -9.86 -9.18 7.53
CA ASN A 226 -8.93 -8.36 6.73
C ASN A 226 -9.15 -8.72 5.24
N PRO A 227 -9.47 -7.75 4.37
CA PRO A 227 -9.81 -8.06 2.98
C PRO A 227 -8.60 -8.51 2.16
N ASP A 228 -7.38 -8.17 2.58
CA ASP A 228 -6.14 -8.75 2.06
C ASP A 228 -5.30 -9.32 3.22
N PRO A 229 -5.68 -10.49 3.77
CA PRO A 229 -5.01 -11.09 4.93
C PRO A 229 -3.56 -11.47 4.64
N VAL A 230 -3.17 -11.43 3.37
CA VAL A 230 -1.86 -11.79 2.86
C VAL A 230 -1.14 -10.59 2.23
N SER A 231 -1.61 -9.35 2.43
CA SER A 231 -0.84 -8.16 2.03
C SER A 231 0.52 -8.17 2.70
N ILE A 232 1.56 -7.83 1.93
CA ILE A 232 2.89 -7.61 2.51
C ILE A 232 2.92 -6.39 3.43
N MET A 233 1.98 -5.46 3.29
CA MET A 233 1.87 -4.24 4.08
C MET A 233 1.02 -4.43 5.35
N ASN A 234 0.54 -5.63 5.70
CA ASN A 234 -0.09 -5.83 7.01
C ASN A 234 0.95 -5.71 8.14
N ARG A 235 0.51 -5.31 9.35
CA ARG A 235 1.36 -5.35 10.55
C ARG A 235 1.92 -6.76 10.77
N MET A 236 3.23 -6.87 11.05
CA MET A 236 3.89 -8.16 11.17
C MET A 236 4.09 -8.59 12.63
N SER A 237 3.34 -9.61 13.05
CA SER A 237 3.79 -10.49 14.14
C SER A 237 3.57 -11.96 13.73
N ASN A 238 4.59 -12.57 13.14
CA ASN A 238 4.66 -13.99 12.75
C ASN A 238 3.72 -14.47 11.64
N GLN A 239 3.79 -13.84 10.46
CA GLN A 239 3.09 -14.30 9.25
C GLN A 239 3.83 -15.44 8.54
N THR A 240 3.90 -16.63 9.16
CA THR A 240 4.59 -17.81 8.59
C THR A 240 4.05 -18.25 7.24
N ASN A 241 2.77 -17.96 6.95
CA ASN A 241 2.14 -18.25 5.65
C ASN A 241 2.58 -17.31 4.51
N LEU A 242 3.37 -16.26 4.81
CA LEU A 242 3.88 -15.29 3.83
C LEU A 242 5.38 -15.45 3.53
N LEU A 243 6.02 -16.46 4.12
CA LEU A 243 7.46 -16.71 3.97
C LEU A 243 7.88 -16.85 2.52
N GLY A 244 8.82 -15.99 2.09
CA GLY A 244 9.37 -16.01 0.73
C GLY A 244 8.38 -15.65 -0.37
N ARG A 245 7.20 -15.10 -0.02
CA ARG A 245 6.13 -14.77 -0.98
C ARG A 245 6.38 -13.42 -1.65
N ALA A 246 5.86 -13.29 -2.88
CA ALA A 246 5.75 -12.01 -3.58
C ALA A 246 4.52 -11.20 -3.12
N PHE A 247 4.32 -10.02 -3.71
CA PHE A 247 3.13 -9.18 -3.48
C PHE A 247 1.81 -9.93 -3.70
N SER A 248 0.80 -9.64 -2.88
CA SER A 248 -0.58 -10.06 -3.12
C SER A 248 -1.14 -9.44 -4.40
N ARG A 249 -2.33 -9.88 -4.84
CA ARG A 249 -3.04 -9.23 -5.95
C ARG A 249 -3.37 -7.76 -5.61
N PHE A 250 -3.82 -7.48 -4.39
CA PHE A 250 -4.17 -6.11 -3.98
C PHE A 250 -2.95 -5.24 -3.74
N ASP A 251 -1.83 -5.81 -3.29
CA ASP A 251 -0.54 -5.11 -3.25
C ASP A 251 -0.15 -4.63 -4.65
N ARG A 252 -0.22 -5.50 -5.67
CA ARG A 252 0.11 -5.11 -7.05
C ARG A 252 -0.84 -4.05 -7.60
N ILE A 253 -2.14 -4.15 -7.28
CA ILE A 253 -3.12 -3.12 -7.66
C ILE A 253 -2.78 -1.77 -6.98
N ALA A 254 -2.49 -1.79 -5.68
CA ALA A 254 -2.09 -0.61 -4.92
C ALA A 254 -0.86 0.05 -5.54
N ILE A 255 0.17 -0.75 -5.82
CA ILE A 255 1.44 -0.29 -6.37
C ILE A 255 1.26 0.30 -7.76
N ARG A 256 0.56 -0.41 -8.67
CA ARG A 256 0.36 0.05 -10.05
C ARG A 256 -0.58 1.24 -10.16
N ASN A 257 -1.54 1.40 -9.26
CA ASN A 257 -2.41 2.58 -9.26
C ASN A 257 -1.71 3.81 -8.65
N THR A 258 -0.80 3.61 -7.70
CA THR A 258 -0.03 4.70 -7.09
C THR A 258 1.13 5.14 -7.99
N TYR A 259 1.80 4.19 -8.64
CA TYR A 259 3.00 4.40 -9.45
C TYR A 259 2.90 3.74 -10.84
N PRO A 260 1.94 4.11 -11.69
CA PRO A 260 1.81 3.56 -13.04
C PRO A 260 2.94 4.04 -13.96
N LEU A 261 3.67 3.13 -14.61
CA LEU A 261 4.65 3.48 -15.65
C LEU A 261 3.94 3.97 -16.93
N ASP A 262 2.93 3.21 -17.36
CA ASP A 262 2.03 3.52 -18.46
C ASP A 262 0.65 3.87 -17.89
N GLU A 263 0.35 5.16 -17.80
CA GLU A 263 -0.87 5.71 -17.18
C GLU A 263 -2.16 5.34 -17.93
N ILE A 264 -2.05 4.83 -19.16
CA ILE A 264 -3.23 4.39 -19.90
C ILE A 264 -3.64 2.95 -19.61
N GLN A 265 -2.83 2.17 -18.90
CA GLN A 265 -3.24 0.85 -18.42
C GLN A 265 -4.15 1.05 -17.19
N VAL A 266 -5.41 0.67 -17.33
CA VAL A 266 -6.42 0.77 -16.28
C VAL A 266 -6.89 -0.62 -15.85
N PRO A 267 -7.17 -0.83 -14.55
CA PRO A 267 -7.61 -2.14 -14.09
C PRO A 267 -8.96 -2.55 -14.71
N PHE A 268 -9.11 -3.84 -15.00
CA PHE A 268 -10.39 -4.44 -15.39
C PHE A 268 -11.03 -5.09 -14.17
N TYR A 269 -11.73 -4.28 -13.39
CA TYR A 269 -12.35 -4.66 -12.12
C TYR A 269 -13.47 -5.66 -12.33
N ARG A 270 -13.48 -6.73 -11.53
CA ARG A 270 -14.52 -7.74 -11.45
C ARG A 270 -15.40 -7.50 -10.23
N TYR A 271 -16.70 -7.59 -10.45
CA TYR A 271 -17.74 -7.46 -9.44
C TYR A 271 -18.66 -8.67 -9.50
N LYS A 272 -19.22 -9.05 -8.35
CA LYS A 272 -20.15 -10.17 -8.22
C LYS A 272 -21.48 -9.75 -7.60
N ASN A 273 -22.58 -10.30 -8.12
CA ASN A 273 -23.92 -10.16 -7.57
C ASN A 273 -24.70 -11.46 -7.81
N VAL A 274 -25.03 -12.21 -6.75
CA VAL A 274 -25.90 -13.42 -6.80
C VAL A 274 -25.66 -14.30 -8.05
N GLY A 275 -24.44 -14.82 -8.19
CA GLY A 275 -24.06 -15.69 -9.30
C GLY A 275 -23.81 -14.99 -10.64
N LYS A 276 -23.97 -13.66 -10.72
CA LYS A 276 -23.66 -12.81 -11.87
C LYS A 276 -22.33 -12.08 -11.70
N HIS A 277 -21.72 -11.72 -12.83
CA HIS A 277 -20.48 -10.96 -12.85
C HIS A 277 -20.60 -9.71 -13.74
N LEU A 278 -19.95 -8.63 -13.31
CA LEU A 278 -19.83 -7.37 -14.04
C LEU A 278 -18.35 -6.97 -14.06
N TYR A 279 -17.92 -6.43 -15.19
CA TYR A 279 -16.55 -5.97 -15.37
C TYR A 279 -16.52 -4.51 -15.81
N SER A 280 -15.62 -3.74 -15.21
CA SER A 280 -15.51 -2.30 -15.43
C SER A 280 -14.07 -1.83 -15.41
N THR A 281 -13.80 -0.75 -16.15
CA THR A 281 -12.55 0.01 -16.09
C THR A 281 -12.67 1.27 -15.24
N SER A 282 -13.85 1.54 -14.71
CA SER A 282 -14.15 2.73 -13.92
C SER A 282 -14.41 2.36 -12.47
N TRP A 283 -13.42 2.63 -11.59
CA TRP A 283 -13.57 2.39 -10.15
C TRP A 283 -14.78 3.12 -9.56
N SER A 284 -15.08 4.33 -10.04
CA SER A 284 -16.23 5.11 -9.59
C SER A 284 -17.60 4.53 -9.98
N GLU A 285 -17.65 3.49 -10.82
CA GLU A 285 -18.93 2.87 -11.19
C GLU A 285 -19.58 2.17 -9.98
N LEU A 286 -18.79 1.40 -9.23
CA LEU A 286 -19.30 0.60 -8.09
C LEU A 286 -18.42 0.72 -6.85
N THR A 287 -17.22 1.29 -6.96
CA THR A 287 -16.22 1.37 -5.88
C THR A 287 -15.98 -0.01 -5.27
N THR A 288 -16.21 -0.17 -3.96
CA THR A 288 -16.07 -1.41 -3.21
C THR A 288 -17.34 -2.27 -3.27
N GLY A 289 -18.45 -1.65 -3.61
CA GLY A 289 -19.75 -2.28 -3.82
C GLY A 289 -20.86 -1.24 -3.86
N ASN A 290 -21.79 -1.40 -4.79
CA ASN A 290 -22.98 -0.56 -4.96
C ASN A 290 -24.05 -1.33 -5.72
N LEU A 291 -25.34 -1.00 -5.54
CA LEU A 291 -26.46 -1.64 -6.24
C LEU A 291 -26.47 -3.18 -6.14
N GLY A 292 -26.01 -3.72 -5.00
CA GLY A 292 -25.90 -5.16 -4.74
C GLY A 292 -24.67 -5.84 -5.33
N TRP A 293 -23.84 -5.14 -6.11
CA TRP A 293 -22.56 -5.65 -6.56
C TRP A 293 -21.51 -5.51 -5.47
N THR A 294 -20.66 -6.52 -5.34
CA THR A 294 -19.50 -6.52 -4.45
C THR A 294 -18.23 -6.61 -5.30
N TYR A 295 -17.27 -5.73 -5.04
CA TYR A 295 -15.95 -5.84 -5.68
C TYR A 295 -15.30 -7.17 -5.31
N GLU A 296 -14.65 -7.82 -6.26
CA GLU A 296 -13.79 -8.99 -6.02
C GLU A 296 -12.33 -8.58 -6.18
N TRP A 297 -11.88 -8.38 -7.42
CA TRP A 297 -10.53 -7.91 -7.73
C TRP A 297 -10.43 -7.44 -9.19
N ALA A 298 -9.28 -6.91 -9.62
CA ALA A 298 -9.00 -6.71 -11.04
C ALA A 298 -8.53 -8.02 -11.70
N GLU A 299 -9.11 -8.39 -12.85
CA GLU A 299 -8.67 -9.56 -13.64
C GLU A 299 -7.33 -9.33 -14.33
N GLY A 300 -7.01 -8.07 -14.59
CA GLY A 300 -5.80 -7.62 -15.25
C GLY A 300 -5.97 -6.15 -15.60
N TYR A 301 -5.20 -5.68 -16.58
CA TYR A 301 -5.28 -4.31 -17.05
C TYR A 301 -5.60 -4.28 -18.54
N VAL A 302 -6.47 -3.35 -18.91
CA VAL A 302 -6.81 -3.00 -20.29
C VAL A 302 -6.38 -1.56 -20.54
N PHE A 303 -6.51 -1.07 -21.76
CA PHE A 303 -6.07 0.27 -22.12
C PHE A 303 -7.26 1.24 -22.14
N SER A 304 -7.08 2.44 -21.63
CA SER A 304 -8.07 3.53 -21.66
C SER A 304 -8.05 4.31 -22.98
N VAL A 305 -7.01 4.14 -23.79
CA VAL A 305 -6.82 4.78 -25.09
C VAL A 305 -6.42 3.73 -26.13
N ALA A 306 -6.98 3.82 -27.33
CA ALA A 306 -6.66 2.92 -28.44
C ALA A 306 -5.18 3.06 -28.85
N ARG A 307 -4.50 1.92 -29.05
CA ARG A 307 -3.19 1.85 -29.71
C ARG A 307 -3.25 0.92 -30.92
N ALA A 308 -2.26 1.03 -31.80
CA ALA A 308 -2.12 0.11 -32.94
C ALA A 308 -2.13 -1.34 -32.45
N GLY A 309 -2.94 -2.18 -33.09
CA GLY A 309 -3.09 -3.60 -32.72
C GLY A 309 -4.06 -3.89 -31.57
N MET A 310 -4.77 -2.89 -31.04
CA MET A 310 -5.83 -3.08 -30.04
C MET A 310 -7.22 -2.99 -30.67
N SER A 311 -8.18 -3.68 -30.06
CA SER A 311 -9.60 -3.64 -30.42
C SER A 311 -10.43 -3.06 -29.28
N ASN A 312 -11.56 -2.46 -29.62
CA ASN A 312 -12.54 -1.94 -28.66
C ASN A 312 -13.12 -3.08 -27.82
N ILE A 313 -13.26 -2.89 -26.52
CA ILE A 313 -14.03 -3.79 -25.66
C ILE A 313 -15.46 -3.26 -25.60
N HIS A 314 -16.38 -3.93 -26.29
CA HIS A 314 -17.79 -3.62 -26.32
C HIS A 314 -18.50 -4.29 -25.15
N ARG A 315 -19.24 -3.51 -24.35
CA ARG A 315 -20.07 -4.00 -23.24
C ARG A 315 -21.54 -4.06 -23.66
N TYR A 316 -22.21 -5.15 -23.29
CA TYR A 316 -23.65 -5.32 -23.45
C TYR A 316 -24.27 -5.81 -22.14
N TRP A 317 -25.54 -5.48 -21.91
CA TRP A 317 -26.31 -5.92 -20.75
C TRP A 317 -27.64 -6.55 -21.19
N LEU A 318 -27.99 -7.69 -20.61
CA LEU A 318 -29.26 -8.37 -20.80
C LEU A 318 -30.13 -8.22 -19.54
N PRO A 319 -31.10 -7.29 -19.49
CA PRO A 319 -31.86 -7.00 -18.28
C PRO A 319 -32.63 -8.19 -17.73
N SER A 320 -33.19 -9.04 -18.60
CA SER A 320 -34.03 -10.17 -18.19
C SER A 320 -33.27 -11.26 -17.42
N GLN A 321 -31.95 -11.31 -17.55
CA GLN A 321 -31.09 -12.28 -16.87
C GLN A 321 -30.03 -11.63 -15.99
N ASN A 322 -30.01 -10.29 -15.91
CA ASN A 322 -28.93 -9.50 -15.33
C ASN A 322 -27.53 -9.99 -15.74
N ASP A 323 -27.36 -10.27 -17.05
CA ASP A 323 -26.13 -10.83 -17.60
C ASP A 323 -25.36 -9.78 -18.39
N TYR A 324 -24.03 -9.84 -18.33
CA TYR A 324 -23.14 -8.91 -19.02
C TYR A 324 -22.25 -9.65 -20.02
N PHE A 325 -22.19 -9.10 -21.23
CA PHE A 325 -21.42 -9.67 -22.32
C PHE A 325 -20.35 -8.69 -22.80
N TYR A 326 -19.14 -9.21 -23.03
CA TYR A 326 -17.98 -8.44 -23.45
C TYR A 326 -17.39 -9.06 -24.70
N THR A 327 -17.13 -8.24 -25.72
CA THR A 327 -16.56 -8.73 -26.99
C THR A 327 -15.70 -7.67 -27.65
N THR A 328 -14.72 -8.11 -28.43
CA THR A 328 -13.93 -7.24 -29.32
C THR A 328 -14.50 -7.14 -30.73
N ASN A 329 -15.56 -7.91 -31.03
CA ASN A 329 -16.21 -7.93 -32.34
C ASN A 329 -17.61 -7.29 -32.27
N TYR A 330 -17.71 -6.03 -32.68
CA TYR A 330 -19.00 -5.31 -32.72
C TYR A 330 -20.07 -6.05 -33.55
N ASN A 331 -19.70 -6.77 -34.59
CA ASN A 331 -20.67 -7.43 -35.50
C ASN A 331 -21.40 -8.60 -34.85
N GLU A 332 -20.90 -9.11 -33.71
CA GLU A 332 -21.54 -10.19 -32.95
C GLU A 332 -22.96 -9.78 -32.54
N LEU A 333 -23.11 -8.63 -31.91
CA LEU A 333 -24.38 -8.11 -31.39
C LEU A 333 -24.83 -6.79 -32.04
N GLY A 334 -23.95 -6.06 -32.71
CA GLY A 334 -24.24 -4.75 -33.29
C GLY A 334 -24.73 -3.75 -32.22
N SER A 335 -25.81 -3.04 -32.51
CA SER A 335 -26.50 -2.18 -31.53
C SER A 335 -27.30 -2.95 -30.47
N GLY A 336 -27.40 -4.28 -30.59
CA GLY A 336 -28.14 -5.18 -29.71
C GLY A 336 -28.80 -6.32 -30.49
N LYS A 337 -28.74 -7.54 -29.94
CA LYS A 337 -29.42 -8.76 -30.44
C LYS A 337 -29.81 -9.63 -29.24
N TRP A 338 -30.83 -10.48 -29.41
CA TRP A 338 -31.26 -11.46 -28.39
C TRP A 338 -31.55 -10.83 -27.02
N GLY A 339 -32.03 -9.60 -26.99
CA GLY A 339 -32.33 -8.85 -25.76
C GLY A 339 -31.15 -8.11 -25.13
N TYR A 340 -29.93 -8.31 -25.61
CA TYR A 340 -28.77 -7.55 -25.17
C TYR A 340 -28.85 -6.10 -25.65
N GLN A 341 -28.59 -5.18 -24.73
CA GLN A 341 -28.54 -3.74 -24.95
C GLN A 341 -27.09 -3.28 -24.97
N TYR A 342 -26.69 -2.55 -26.01
CA TYR A 342 -25.34 -2.01 -26.12
C TYR A 342 -25.08 -0.91 -25.08
N GLN A 343 -23.98 -1.03 -24.33
CA GLN A 343 -23.59 -0.10 -23.25
C GLN A 343 -22.37 0.76 -23.62
N GLY A 344 -21.80 0.58 -24.82
CA GLY A 344 -20.66 1.36 -25.29
C GLY A 344 -19.32 0.60 -25.24
N ILE A 345 -18.25 1.37 -25.43
CA ILE A 345 -16.86 0.90 -25.34
C ILE A 345 -16.35 1.22 -23.93
N ILE A 346 -15.80 0.23 -23.24
CA ILE A 346 -15.28 0.41 -21.87
C ILE A 346 -13.74 0.42 -21.81
N GLY A 347 -13.06 0.13 -22.91
CA GLY A 347 -11.61 0.12 -22.99
C GLY A 347 -11.13 -0.55 -24.28
N PHE A 348 -9.83 -0.80 -24.34
CA PHE A 348 -9.17 -1.42 -25.50
C PHE A 348 -8.28 -2.58 -25.04
N ALA A 349 -8.26 -3.67 -25.80
CA ALA A 349 -7.45 -4.84 -25.51
C ALA A 349 -6.78 -5.41 -26.77
N PRO A 350 -5.59 -6.01 -26.63
CA PRO A 350 -5.01 -6.84 -27.68
C PRO A 350 -5.86 -8.10 -27.92
N THR A 351 -6.07 -8.45 -29.19
CA THR A 351 -6.77 -9.68 -29.60
C THR A 351 -5.83 -10.85 -29.87
N ASN A 352 -4.52 -10.60 -29.83
CA ASN A 352 -3.45 -11.59 -29.90
C ASN A 352 -2.56 -11.45 -28.66
N GLN A 353 -1.93 -12.54 -28.23
CA GLN A 353 -1.02 -12.49 -27.09
C GLN A 353 0.18 -11.59 -27.40
N ILE A 354 0.41 -10.60 -26.55
CA ILE A 354 1.60 -9.75 -26.53
C ILE A 354 2.41 -9.98 -25.25
N SER A 355 3.66 -9.53 -25.21
CA SER A 355 4.51 -9.61 -24.02
C SER A 355 3.81 -9.01 -22.80
N GLY A 356 3.82 -9.74 -21.68
CA GLY A 356 3.17 -9.32 -20.42
C GLY A 356 1.65 -9.44 -20.42
N SER A 357 1.03 -10.00 -21.46
CA SER A 357 -0.42 -10.26 -21.49
C SER A 357 -0.76 -11.73 -21.26
N VAL A 358 -1.93 -11.95 -20.65
CA VAL A 358 -2.52 -13.25 -20.39
C VAL A 358 -3.93 -13.31 -21.01
N PRO A 359 -4.38 -14.48 -21.46
CA PRO A 359 -5.73 -14.62 -22.02
C PRO A 359 -6.80 -14.34 -20.97
N LEU A 360 -7.87 -13.66 -21.38
CA LEU A 360 -9.13 -13.60 -20.64
C LEU A 360 -10.07 -14.64 -21.24
N TYR A 361 -10.44 -15.63 -20.44
CA TYR A 361 -11.32 -16.72 -20.85
C TYR A 361 -12.77 -16.34 -20.60
N GLN A 362 -13.63 -16.61 -21.57
CA GLN A 362 -15.08 -16.49 -21.45
C GLN A 362 -15.68 -17.87 -21.17
N PHE A 363 -16.51 -17.92 -20.14
CA PHE A 363 -17.27 -19.08 -19.75
C PHE A 363 -18.76 -18.74 -19.63
N TYR A 364 -19.62 -19.76 -19.68
CA TYR A 364 -21.06 -19.61 -19.51
C TYR A 364 -21.64 -20.71 -18.60
N LEU A 365 -22.60 -20.32 -17.75
CA LEU A 365 -23.38 -21.23 -16.93
C LEU A 365 -24.87 -20.83 -16.98
N PRO A 366 -25.80 -21.75 -17.31
CA PRO A 366 -27.23 -21.44 -17.30
C PRO A 366 -27.69 -20.82 -15.97
N ASN A 367 -28.56 -19.82 -16.06
CA ASN A 367 -29.07 -18.99 -14.95
C ASN A 367 -28.02 -18.08 -14.25
N HIS A 368 -26.72 -18.31 -14.45
CA HIS A 368 -25.64 -17.49 -13.89
C HIS A 368 -25.04 -16.52 -14.93
N GLY A 369 -25.15 -16.85 -16.23
CA GLY A 369 -24.71 -15.97 -17.30
C GLY A 369 -23.23 -16.15 -17.62
N HIS A 370 -22.63 -15.11 -18.20
CA HIS A 370 -21.24 -15.13 -18.62
C HIS A 370 -20.29 -14.82 -17.46
N PHE A 371 -19.12 -15.44 -17.50
CA PHE A 371 -18.05 -15.27 -16.53
C PHE A 371 -16.70 -15.14 -17.25
N TYR A 372 -15.88 -14.19 -16.80
CA TYR A 372 -14.60 -13.86 -17.43
C TYR A 372 -13.48 -13.90 -16.42
N THR A 373 -12.43 -14.66 -16.70
CA THR A 373 -11.32 -14.83 -15.76
C THR A 373 -10.01 -15.04 -16.50
N THR A 374 -8.92 -14.62 -15.89
CA THR A 374 -7.55 -14.95 -16.33
C THR A 374 -7.09 -16.31 -15.82
N GLU A 375 -7.81 -16.90 -14.87
CA GLU A 375 -7.52 -18.21 -14.27
C GLU A 375 -8.42 -19.28 -14.87
N TYR A 376 -7.94 -20.01 -15.88
CA TYR A 376 -8.75 -21.00 -16.61
C TYR A 376 -9.47 -22.00 -15.67
N GLY A 377 -8.80 -22.45 -14.61
CA GLY A 377 -9.37 -23.42 -13.66
C GLY A 377 -10.58 -22.91 -12.88
N GLU A 378 -10.72 -21.58 -12.70
CA GLU A 378 -11.82 -20.98 -11.93
C GLU A 378 -13.18 -21.28 -12.55
N GLY A 379 -13.30 -21.25 -13.88
CA GLY A 379 -14.56 -21.54 -14.59
C GLY A 379 -15.06 -22.97 -14.34
N PRO A 380 -14.33 -24.02 -14.76
CA PRO A 380 -14.76 -25.41 -14.60
C PRO A 380 -14.94 -25.83 -13.14
N SER A 381 -14.10 -25.33 -12.22
CA SER A 381 -14.25 -25.61 -10.78
C SER A 381 -15.56 -25.07 -10.20
N ASN A 382 -16.18 -24.08 -10.85
CA ASN A 382 -17.48 -23.51 -10.47
C ASN A 382 -18.62 -23.95 -11.40
N GLY A 383 -18.41 -24.99 -12.22
CA GLY A 383 -19.44 -25.58 -13.09
C GLY A 383 -19.70 -24.82 -14.39
N TYR A 384 -18.93 -23.78 -14.71
CA TYR A 384 -19.08 -23.07 -15.97
C TYR A 384 -18.48 -23.85 -17.14
N THR A 385 -19.08 -23.70 -18.32
CA THR A 385 -18.59 -24.27 -19.58
C THR A 385 -17.71 -23.26 -20.31
N PHE A 386 -16.52 -23.67 -20.75
CA PHE A 386 -15.62 -22.83 -21.53
C PHE A 386 -16.20 -22.54 -22.91
N GLU A 387 -16.16 -21.27 -23.33
CA GLU A 387 -16.62 -20.87 -24.66
C GLU A 387 -15.44 -20.47 -25.57
N ARG A 388 -14.59 -19.54 -25.11
CA ARG A 388 -13.45 -19.02 -25.91
C ARG A 388 -12.48 -18.19 -25.07
N VAL A 389 -11.31 -17.89 -25.65
CA VAL A 389 -10.52 -16.70 -25.25
C VAL A 389 -11.16 -15.48 -25.90
N VAL A 390 -11.56 -14.49 -25.12
CA VAL A 390 -12.30 -13.31 -25.65
C VAL A 390 -11.36 -12.20 -26.11
N PHE A 391 -10.29 -11.96 -25.36
CA PHE A 391 -9.16 -11.07 -25.66
C PHE A 391 -8.05 -11.28 -24.62
N TYR A 392 -6.98 -10.51 -24.67
CA TYR A 392 -5.86 -10.58 -23.72
C TYR A 392 -5.82 -9.34 -22.83
N VAL A 393 -5.50 -9.51 -21.56
CA VAL A 393 -5.30 -8.42 -20.59
C VAL A 393 -3.85 -8.41 -20.13
N MET A 394 -3.31 -7.25 -19.79
CA MET A 394 -1.99 -7.18 -19.17
C MET A 394 -2.05 -7.80 -17.77
N SER A 395 -1.11 -8.70 -17.47
CA SER A 395 -1.09 -9.44 -16.20
C SER A 395 -1.01 -8.50 -15.01
N ASN A 396 -1.67 -8.86 -13.90
CA ASN A 396 -1.64 -8.12 -12.63
C ASN A 396 -0.27 -8.06 -11.99
#